data_AF-A0A1Y1LPN0-F1
#
_entry.id   AF-A0A1Y1LPN0-F1
#
_cell.length_a   1.000
_cell.length_b   1.000
_cell.length_c   1.000
_cell.angle_alpha   90.00
_cell.angle_beta   90.00
_cell.angle_gamma   90.00
#
_symmetry.space_group_name_H-M   'P 1'
#
loop_
_entity.id
_entity.type
_entity.pdbx_description
1 polymer ?
#
loop_
_entity_poly.entity_id
_entity_poly.type
_entity_poly.pdbx_seq_one_letter_code
_entity_poly.pdbx_strand_id
1 'polypeptide(L)'
;LNLYIAMRILNSEDYGTSTDMLVYAKALLDAFVKDSGRIYGPDFISFNVHNLLHLVDDAERFGPVHNFSAFDFENYMQILKQLVRKQDKPIQQIVKRVSERISCKIDR
;
A
#
# COMPACT_ATOMS: atom_id res chain seq x y z
N LEU A 1 -18.72 5.03 -4.24
CA LEU A 1 -18.87 3.62 -4.68
C LEU A 1 -17.79 3.23 -5.68
N ASN A 2 -17.55 4.02 -6.74
CA ASN A 2 -16.58 3.71 -7.79
C ASN A 2 -15.17 3.34 -7.28
N LEU A 3 -14.58 4.16 -6.41
CA LEU A 3 -13.26 3.88 -5.82
C LEU A 3 -13.22 2.53 -5.10
N TYR A 4 -14.21 2.22 -4.26
CA TYR A 4 -14.26 0.97 -3.52
C TYR A 4 -14.31 -0.25 -4.44
N ILE A 5 -15.15 -0.20 -5.49
CA ILE A 5 -15.27 -1.31 -6.45
C ILE A 5 -13.96 -1.47 -7.23
N ALA A 6 -13.38 -0.38 -7.72
CA ALA A 6 -12.10 -0.43 -8.43
C ALA A 6 -10.99 -1.04 -7.56
N MET A 7 -10.85 -0.58 -6.31
CA MET A 7 -9.85 -1.13 -5.38
C MET A 7 -10.08 -2.61 -5.08
N ARG A 8 -11.34 -3.06 -4.98
CA ARG A 8 -11.67 -4.49 -4.79
C ARG A 8 -11.23 -5.34 -5.98
N ILE A 9 -11.42 -4.85 -7.20
CA ILE A 9 -10.97 -5.51 -8.43
C ILE A 9 -9.43 -5.58 -8.44
N LEU A 10 -8.78 -4.43 -8.26
CA LEU A 10 -7.31 -4.31 -8.33
C LEU A 10 -6.58 -5.08 -7.22
N ASN A 11 -7.25 -5.37 -6.11
CA ASN A 11 -6.66 -6.13 -5.01
C ASN A 11 -6.92 -7.64 -5.08
N SER A 12 -7.79 -8.10 -5.98
CA SER A 12 -8.12 -9.52 -6.16
C SER A 12 -7.09 -10.19 -7.05
N GLU A 13 -6.64 -11.39 -6.68
CA GLU A 13 -5.76 -12.19 -7.52
C GLU A 13 -6.46 -12.62 -8.83
N ASP A 14 -7.73 -13.03 -8.75
CA ASP A 14 -8.50 -13.49 -9.91
C ASP A 14 -8.86 -12.35 -10.87
N TYR A 15 -9.33 -11.22 -10.33
CA TYR A 15 -9.81 -10.10 -11.14
C TYR A 15 -8.72 -9.10 -11.51
N GLY A 16 -7.69 -8.95 -10.67
CA GLY A 16 -6.59 -8.01 -10.86
C GLY A 16 -5.64 -8.39 -12.00
N THR A 17 -5.74 -9.60 -12.55
CA THR A 17 -4.98 -10.05 -13.73
C THR A 17 -5.84 -10.13 -15.00
N SER A 18 -7.17 -9.94 -14.89
CA SER A 18 -8.08 -9.99 -16.03
C SER A 18 -8.13 -8.64 -16.73
N THR A 19 -7.77 -8.61 -18.02
CA THR A 19 -7.75 -7.39 -18.83
C THR A 19 -9.09 -6.66 -18.84
N ASP A 20 -10.21 -7.39 -18.96
CA ASP A 20 -11.55 -6.78 -18.96
C ASP A 20 -11.87 -6.10 -17.63
N MET A 21 -11.47 -6.73 -16.52
CA MET A 21 -11.69 -6.18 -15.17
C MET A 21 -10.78 -4.99 -14.90
N LEU A 22 -9.54 -5.00 -15.40
CA LEU A 22 -8.63 -3.86 -15.34
C LEU A 22 -9.17 -2.66 -16.12
N VAL A 23 -9.69 -2.88 -17.34
CA VAL A 23 -10.35 -1.83 -18.13
C VAL A 23 -11.55 -1.25 -17.38
N TYR A 24 -12.36 -2.10 -16.75
CA TYR A 24 -13.50 -1.65 -15.95
C TYR A 24 -13.05 -0.86 -14.71
N ALA A 25 -12.02 -1.32 -13.99
CA ALA A 25 -11.46 -0.61 -12.84
C ALA A 25 -10.90 0.76 -13.25
N LYS A 26 -10.27 0.87 -14.43
CA LYS A 26 -9.77 2.15 -14.97
C LYS A 26 -10.91 3.14 -15.19
N ALA A 27 -12.00 2.70 -15.81
CA ALA A 27 -13.18 3.53 -16.01
C ALA A 27 -13.80 4.01 -14.69
N LEU A 28 -13.81 3.15 -13.66
CA LEU A 28 -14.30 3.50 -12.32
C LEU A 28 -13.40 4.55 -11.63
N LEU A 29 -12.08 4.42 -11.73
CA LEU A 29 -11.13 5.39 -11.15
C LEU A 29 -11.19 6.73 -11.89
N ASP A 30 -11.26 6.72 -13.22
CA ASP A 30 -11.48 7.93 -14.03
C ASP A 30 -12.75 8.66 -13.61
N ALA A 31 -13.86 7.93 -13.47
CA ALA A 31 -15.13 8.50 -13.03
C ALA A 31 -15.03 9.08 -11.61
N PHE A 32 -14.38 8.37 -10.68
CA PHE A 32 -14.18 8.86 -9.31
C PHE A 32 -13.37 10.17 -9.27
N VAL A 33 -12.26 10.25 -10.01
CA VAL A 33 -11.41 11.45 -10.04
C VAL A 33 -12.17 12.62 -10.64
N LYS A 34 -12.90 12.42 -11.74
CA LYS A 34 -13.74 13.46 -12.37
C LYS A 34 -14.85 13.95 -11.44
N ASP A 35 -15.61 13.03 -10.84
CA ASP A 35 -16.73 13.37 -9.97
C ASP A 35 -16.27 14.05 -8.68
N SER A 36 -15.18 13.56 -8.07
CA SER A 36 -14.65 14.15 -6.85
C SER A 36 -14.10 15.56 -7.08
N GLY A 37 -13.43 15.82 -8.21
CA GLY A 37 -13.01 17.17 -8.58
C GLY A 37 -14.19 18.11 -8.84
N ARG A 38 -15.30 17.59 -9.39
CA ARG A 38 -16.53 18.39 -9.58
C ARG A 38 -17.24 18.71 -8.27
N ILE A 39 -17.26 17.77 -7.31
CA ILE A 39 -18.00 17.92 -6.05
C ILE A 39 -17.21 18.74 -5.02
N TYR A 40 -15.91 18.47 -4.90
CA TYR A 40 -15.05 19.04 -3.87
C TYR A 40 -14.13 20.16 -4.39
N GLY A 41 -14.13 20.41 -5.69
CA GLY A 41 -13.29 21.41 -6.33
C GLY A 41 -11.91 20.87 -6.76
N PRO A 42 -11.14 21.68 -7.51
CA PRO A 42 -9.85 21.27 -8.06
C PRO A 42 -8.81 20.95 -6.98
N ASP A 43 -8.86 21.61 -5.82
CA ASP A 43 -7.93 21.39 -4.72
C ASP A 43 -8.03 19.97 -4.11
N PHE A 44 -9.17 19.29 -4.32
CA PHE A 44 -9.33 17.90 -3.91
C PHE A 44 -8.46 16.94 -4.72
N ILE A 45 -8.13 17.29 -5.98
CA ILE A 45 -7.28 16.49 -6.87
C ILE A 45 -5.80 16.72 -6.49
N SER A 46 -5.47 16.28 -5.27
CA SER A 46 -4.10 16.19 -4.80
C SER A 46 -3.31 15.16 -5.61
N PHE A 47 -1.99 15.16 -5.44
CA PHE A 47 -1.09 14.18 -6.06
C PHE A 47 -1.57 12.73 -5.83
N ASN A 48 -2.01 12.40 -4.61
CA ASN A 48 -2.49 11.05 -4.29
C ASN A 48 -3.77 10.67 -5.04
N VAL A 49 -4.68 11.63 -5.24
CA VAL A 49 -5.92 11.41 -6.00
C VAL A 49 -5.62 11.27 -7.50
N HIS A 50 -4.68 12.07 -8.02
CA HIS A 50 -4.22 11.95 -9.40
C HIS A 50 -3.57 10.58 -9.67
N ASN A 51 -2.77 10.06 -8.74
CA ASN A 51 -2.10 8.76 -8.89
C ASN A 51 -3.07 7.59 -9.06
N LEU A 52 -4.33 7.72 -8.63
CA LEU A 52 -5.35 6.69 -8.87
C LEU A 52 -5.57 6.42 -10.38
N LEU A 53 -5.32 7.41 -11.25
CA LEU A 53 -5.44 7.23 -12.70
C LEU A 53 -4.39 6.26 -13.28
N HIS A 54 -3.23 6.16 -12.62
CA HIS A 54 -2.11 5.32 -13.05
C HIS A 54 -2.08 3.97 -12.31
N LEU A 55 -2.88 3.81 -11.24
CA LEU A 55 -2.86 2.63 -10.38
C LEU A 55 -3.20 1.33 -11.14
N VAL A 56 -4.04 1.41 -12.18
CA VAL A 56 -4.36 0.24 -13.01
C VAL A 56 -3.15 -0.20 -13.83
N ASP A 57 -2.39 0.76 -14.36
CA ASP A 57 -1.20 0.48 -15.15
C ASP A 57 -0.09 -0.14 -14.26
N ASP A 58 0.00 0.31 -13.00
CA ASP A 58 0.86 -0.32 -11.98
C ASP A 58 0.39 -1.74 -11.64
N ALA A 59 -0.93 -1.96 -11.49
CA ALA A 59 -1.47 -3.29 -11.21
C ALA A 59 -1.28 -4.26 -12.39
N GLU A 60 -1.36 -3.78 -13.63
CA GLU A 60 -1.05 -4.57 -14.82
C GLU A 60 0.43 -4.99 -14.84
N ARG A 61 1.33 -4.12 -14.37
CA ARG A 61 2.78 -4.37 -14.37
C ARG A 61 3.27 -5.22 -13.20
N PHE A 62 2.73 -5.02 -12.01
CA PHE A 62 3.22 -5.62 -10.75
C PHE A 62 2.26 -6.66 -10.17
N GLY A 63 1.11 -6.88 -10.81
CA GLY A 63 0.03 -7.72 -10.32
C GLY A 63 -0.87 -6.97 -9.32
N PRO A 64 -1.71 -7.71 -8.57
CA PRO A 64 -2.64 -7.12 -7.61
C PRO A 64 -2.01 -6.13 -6.64
N VAL A 65 -2.76 -5.10 -6.22
CA VAL A 65 -2.24 -3.97 -5.41
C VAL A 65 -1.55 -4.40 -4.13
N HIS A 66 -2.01 -5.46 -3.46
CA HIS A 66 -1.37 -5.96 -2.24
C HIS A 66 0.09 -6.38 -2.46
N ASN A 67 0.47 -6.83 -3.66
CA ASN A 67 1.83 -7.29 -3.97
C ASN A 67 2.89 -6.18 -3.85
N PHE A 68 2.52 -4.94 -4.14
CA PHE A 68 3.43 -3.79 -4.09
C PHE A 68 3.01 -2.75 -3.05
N SER A 69 2.02 -3.09 -2.21
CA SER A 69 1.59 -2.22 -1.13
C SER A 69 2.66 -2.12 -0.04
N ALA A 70 2.75 -0.97 0.62
CA ALA A 70 3.63 -0.79 1.77
C ALA A 70 3.06 -1.40 3.07
N PHE A 71 1.87 -2.03 3.03
CA PHE A 71 1.11 -2.42 4.22
C PHE A 71 1.90 -3.38 5.13
N ASP A 72 2.56 -4.38 4.57
CA ASP A 72 3.35 -5.34 5.35
C ASP A 72 4.54 -4.66 6.05
N PHE A 73 5.16 -3.69 5.38
CA PHE A 73 6.26 -2.90 5.93
C PHE A 73 5.77 -1.96 7.04
N GLU A 74 4.62 -1.30 6.85
CA GLU A 74 4.00 -0.43 7.85
C GLU A 74 3.60 -1.22 9.10
N ASN A 75 3.01 -2.40 8.92
CA ASN A 75 2.65 -3.31 10.00
C ASN A 75 3.91 -3.74 10.79
N TYR A 76 4.98 -4.12 10.09
CA TYR A 76 6.24 -4.51 10.73
C TYR A 76 6.98 -3.33 11.40
N MET A 77 6.79 -2.11 10.91
CA MET A 77 7.41 -0.90 11.47
C MET A 77 7.06 -0.71 12.95
N GLN A 78 5.87 -1.12 13.39
CA GLN A 78 5.49 -1.09 14.81
C GLN A 78 6.44 -1.94 15.67
N ILE A 79 6.82 -3.12 15.18
CA ILE A 79 7.76 -4.02 15.87
C ILE A 79 9.14 -3.36 15.94
N LEU A 80 9.61 -2.79 14.85
CA LEU A 80 10.91 -2.08 14.80
C LEU A 80 10.95 -0.90 15.78
N LYS A 81 9.88 -0.09 15.84
CA LYS A 81 9.77 1.03 16.77
C LYS A 81 9.87 0.60 18.23
N GLN A 82 9.31 -0.57 18.60
CA GLN A 82 9.42 -1.10 19.96
C GLN A 82 10.84 -1.56 20.34
N LEU A 83 11.69 -1.86 19.35
CA LEU A 83 13.10 -2.22 19.58
C LEU A 83 13.98 -0.99 19.84
N VAL A 84 13.51 0.20 19.45
CA VAL A 84 14.23 1.47 19.63
C VAL A 84 13.73 2.16 20.91
N ARG A 85 14.61 2.36 21.88
CA ARG A 85 14.30 3.03 23.16
C ARG A 85 14.59 4.52 23.15
N LYS A 86 15.57 4.95 22.34
CA LYS A 86 16.03 6.35 22.25
C LYS A 86 16.34 6.68 20.80
N GLN A 87 16.28 7.96 20.42
CA GLN A 87 16.52 8.40 19.05
C GLN A 87 17.99 8.26 18.58
N ASP A 88 18.94 7.99 19.49
CA ASP A 88 20.35 7.79 19.14
C ASP A 88 20.62 6.39 18.58
N LYS A 89 21.26 6.27 17.42
CA LYS A 89 21.72 4.98 16.86
C LYS A 89 20.62 3.90 16.75
N PRO A 90 19.49 4.17 16.07
CA PRO A 90 18.34 3.26 16.03
C PRO A 90 18.65 1.90 15.40
N ILE A 91 19.47 1.87 14.34
CA ILE A 91 19.88 0.63 13.67
C ILE A 91 20.69 -0.26 14.63
N GLN A 92 21.68 0.32 15.32
CA GLN A 92 22.51 -0.41 16.28
C GLN A 92 21.68 -0.94 17.45
N GLN A 93 20.68 -0.18 17.91
CA GLN A 93 19.75 -0.67 18.94
C GLN A 93 18.96 -1.88 18.45
N ILE A 94 18.38 -1.81 17.25
CA ILE A 94 17.62 -2.92 16.64
C ILE A 94 18.50 -4.16 16.52
N VAL A 95 19.69 -4.03 15.94
CA VAL A 95 20.63 -5.15 15.73
C VAL A 95 20.97 -5.82 17.06
N LYS A 96 21.38 -5.06 18.09
CA LYS A 96 21.71 -5.61 19.41
C LYS A 96 20.51 -6.33 20.03
N ARG A 97 19.30 -5.75 19.93
CA ARG A 97 18.09 -6.32 20.52
C ARG A 97 17.64 -7.61 19.83
N VAL A 98 17.81 -7.69 18.51
CA VAL A 98 17.56 -8.91 17.74
C VAL A 98 18.58 -9.99 18.11
N SER A 99 19.87 -9.65 18.21
CA SER A 99 20.91 -10.60 18.65
C SER A 99 20.62 -11.16 20.05
N GLU A 100 20.26 -10.31 21.02
CA GLU A 100 19.86 -10.75 22.37
C GLU A 100 18.70 -11.76 22.33
N ARG A 101 17.67 -11.50 21.50
CA ARG A 101 16.50 -12.39 21.35
C ARG A 101 16.85 -13.73 20.71
N ILE A 102 17.80 -13.76 19.78
CA ILE A 102 18.27 -14.99 19.13
C ILE A 102 19.06 -15.82 20.14
N SER A 103 20.02 -15.21 20.86
CA SER A 103 20.83 -15.90 21.86
C SER A 103 19.99 -16.53 22.98
N CYS A 104 19.02 -15.79 23.56
CA CYS A 104 18.14 -16.35 24.60
C CYS A 104 17.21 -17.48 24.14
N LYS A 105 16.98 -17.65 22.83
CA LYS A 105 16.17 -18.76 22.30
C LYS A 105 16.98 -20.04 22.08
N ILE A 106 18.31 -19.94 22.02
CA ILE A 106 19.22 -21.08 21.81
C ILE A 106 19.46 -21.83 23.13
N ASP A 107 19.27 -21.17 24.27
CA ASP A 107 19.49 -21.73 25.61
C ASP A 107 18.25 -22.44 26.23
N ARG A 108 17.27 -22.88 25.43
CA ARG A 108 16.10 -23.66 25.90
C ARG A 108 15.87 -24.92 25.08
#